data_AF-A0A1Q3PQK1-F1
#
_entry.id   AF-A0A1Q3PQK1-F1
#
_cell.length_a   1.000
_cell.length_b   1.000
_cell.length_c   1.000
_cell.angle_alpha   90.00
_cell.angle_beta   90.00
_cell.angle_gamma   90.00
#
_symmetry.space_group_name_H-M   'P 1'
#
loop_
_entity.id
_entity.type
_entity.pdbx_description
1 polymer ?
#
loop_
_entity_poly.entity_id
_entity_poly.type
_entity_poly.pdbx_seq_one_letter_code
_entity_poly.pdbx_strand_id
1 'polypeptide(L)'
;MRPPVILCAFANSSDAYLSQLEKEKEAISDALRERQGKGHLLLDTDPRTVKKLRDRLLLYQPQVEIIHYAGHANGSQLLMEDATIYGAGLLESIRLQKNLQLVFLNGCSTQEQVDQLLDAGVRAVIATSIDIGDDTATRFAEDFYQKLASGHSIDDAFRLATEIVTAKNNATLNTTEHQDRGIARLIKAPNTGPAWGLYLNKNHLGAARHQLVDKSFYELHIKSQIDTKFNTSEDAILASLYNVLMTFSDELPMFEDLEKKYGEQWDPRKFDVREVKNAIINSLPSPIAEQVRKLLVTEDEPLASERLRFLINTYTVMADLLLFIMFSQLWDALVQERIPVLENPLKERIGSFFQLGQQERQAYDVIPLIRAIHDKLKAHNVPLFVNEMAHLADLMDERDGEFFAAYAHLTGIKSKYCDLAAMDDLDEADCRQDCLITEANLCIMFKELGFCARYKFATIKNIYINKKKNQPAVFQHKMVKLDYVLVGFTDKMEDFENFTDSNSVVIYKIENKKLCAFNLYPFVIDMNALISEKLSKIYFYYNYDKGASAATCTYNFIKNINEKKDRLQIPALPNFLRTKTDLKISQEELETIGPEILESVEVFISYFKS
;
A
#
# COMPACT_ATOMS: atom_id res chain seq x y z
N MET A 1 -19.44 7.11 9.80
CA MET A 1 -20.23 7.22 8.54
C MET A 1 -19.89 6.03 7.64
N ARG A 2 -20.49 5.85 6.46
CA ARG A 2 -20.21 4.79 5.46
C ARG A 2 -19.74 5.49 4.14
N PRO A 3 -19.05 4.85 3.16
CA PRO A 3 -18.54 5.56 2.00
C PRO A 3 -19.70 6.17 1.21
N PRO A 4 -19.53 7.35 0.59
CA PRO A 4 -20.55 7.88 -0.29
C PRO A 4 -20.77 6.93 -1.46
N VAL A 5 -22.03 6.74 -1.84
CA VAL A 5 -22.40 5.82 -2.92
C VAL A 5 -22.81 6.61 -4.16
N ILE A 6 -22.20 6.28 -5.29
CA ILE A 6 -22.69 6.65 -6.61
C ILE A 6 -23.49 5.44 -7.13
N LEU A 7 -24.80 5.63 -7.26
CA LEU A 7 -25.74 4.58 -7.67
C LEU A 7 -26.18 4.83 -9.11
N CYS A 8 -25.75 3.97 -10.03
CA CYS A 8 -26.05 4.09 -11.44
C CYS A 8 -27.08 3.04 -11.87
N ALA A 9 -28.22 3.49 -12.38
CA ALA A 9 -29.25 2.67 -12.99
C ALA A 9 -29.13 2.74 -14.51
N PHE A 10 -28.75 1.62 -15.13
CA PHE A 10 -28.69 1.47 -16.58
C PHE A 10 -29.87 0.60 -17.04
N ALA A 11 -30.91 1.26 -17.55
CA ALA A 11 -32.14 0.60 -17.95
C ALA A 11 -32.16 0.35 -19.45
N ASN A 12 -31.82 -0.87 -19.86
CA ASN A 12 -31.77 -1.27 -21.27
C ASN A 12 -32.92 -2.21 -21.61
N SER A 13 -33.96 -1.68 -22.26
CA SER A 13 -35.11 -2.49 -22.67
C SER A 13 -34.73 -3.47 -23.80
N SER A 14 -35.19 -4.72 -23.72
CA SER A 14 -35.03 -5.69 -24.81
C SER A 14 -35.78 -5.27 -26.08
N ASP A 15 -36.87 -4.52 -25.93
CA ASP A 15 -37.75 -4.12 -27.03
C ASP A 15 -37.26 -2.84 -27.73
N ALA A 16 -36.37 -2.08 -27.08
CA ALA A 16 -35.76 -0.85 -27.59
C ALA A 16 -34.31 -0.74 -27.09
N TYR A 17 -33.44 -1.60 -27.58
CA TYR A 17 -32.08 -1.76 -27.07
C TYR A 17 -31.19 -0.55 -27.40
N LEU A 18 -30.54 0.03 -26.37
CA LEU A 18 -29.57 1.11 -26.51
C LEU A 18 -28.15 0.55 -26.39
N SER A 19 -27.44 0.43 -27.51
CA SER A 19 -26.11 -0.19 -27.55
C SER A 19 -25.02 0.61 -26.84
N GLN A 20 -25.24 1.92 -26.61
CA GLN A 20 -24.27 2.79 -25.97
C GLN A 20 -24.35 2.78 -24.43
N LEU A 21 -25.43 2.25 -23.83
CA LEU A 21 -25.55 2.20 -22.37
C LEU A 21 -24.43 1.40 -21.70
N GLU A 22 -23.98 0.30 -22.32
CA GLU A 22 -22.87 -0.47 -21.75
C GLU A 22 -21.55 0.30 -21.87
N LYS A 23 -21.37 1.09 -22.94
CA LYS A 23 -20.19 1.98 -23.08
C LYS A 23 -20.22 3.12 -22.09
N GLU A 24 -21.41 3.69 -21.81
CA GLU A 24 -21.57 4.70 -20.77
C GLU A 24 -21.26 4.14 -19.39
N LYS A 25 -21.74 2.94 -19.09
CA LYS A 25 -21.40 2.22 -17.85
C LYS A 25 -19.90 1.98 -17.73
N GLU A 26 -19.25 1.50 -18.77
CA GLU A 26 -17.80 1.27 -18.80
C GLU A 26 -17.03 2.60 -18.60
N ALA A 27 -17.41 3.65 -19.32
CA ALA A 27 -16.79 4.97 -19.23
C ALA A 27 -16.91 5.59 -17.82
N ILE A 28 -18.09 5.50 -17.19
CA ILE A 28 -18.30 5.97 -15.80
C ILE A 28 -17.47 5.14 -14.82
N SER A 29 -17.43 3.81 -15.02
CA SER A 29 -16.66 2.90 -14.17
C SER A 29 -15.15 3.20 -14.26
N ASP A 30 -14.64 3.47 -15.46
CA ASP A 30 -13.25 3.81 -15.71
C ASP A 30 -12.87 5.16 -15.11
N ALA A 31 -13.73 6.17 -15.29
CA ALA A 31 -13.53 7.51 -14.72
C ALA A 31 -13.44 7.49 -13.19
N LEU A 32 -14.16 6.58 -12.53
CA LEU A 32 -14.22 6.47 -11.06
C LEU A 32 -13.32 5.37 -10.49
N ARG A 33 -12.68 4.54 -11.33
CA ARG A 33 -11.92 3.34 -10.94
C ARG A 33 -10.84 3.64 -9.91
N GLU A 34 -10.05 4.69 -10.14
CA GLU A 34 -8.96 5.08 -9.24
C GLU A 34 -9.51 5.50 -7.86
N ARG A 35 -10.61 6.28 -7.83
CA ARG A 35 -11.24 6.71 -6.57
C ARG A 35 -11.88 5.56 -5.82
N GLN A 36 -12.48 4.61 -6.53
CA GLN A 36 -13.03 3.39 -5.96
C GLN A 36 -11.91 2.52 -5.36
N GLY A 37 -10.80 2.34 -6.07
CA GLY A 37 -9.62 1.60 -5.58
C GLY A 37 -8.97 2.24 -4.36
N LYS A 38 -9.03 3.56 -4.22
CA LYS A 38 -8.58 4.29 -3.02
C LYS A 38 -9.61 4.29 -1.87
N GLY A 39 -10.79 3.70 -2.07
CA GLY A 39 -11.88 3.67 -1.09
C GLY A 39 -12.53 5.03 -0.82
N HIS A 40 -12.45 5.98 -1.76
CA HIS A 40 -13.06 7.31 -1.62
C HIS A 40 -14.59 7.28 -1.80
N LEU A 41 -15.09 6.30 -2.55
CA LEU A 41 -16.51 6.11 -2.86
C LEU A 41 -16.80 4.64 -3.19
N LEU A 42 -18.08 4.27 -3.18
CA LEU A 42 -18.57 3.01 -3.74
C LEU A 42 -19.40 3.30 -4.99
N LEU A 43 -19.12 2.58 -6.08
CA LEU A 43 -19.88 2.64 -7.33
C LEU A 43 -20.73 1.36 -7.46
N ASP A 44 -22.05 1.50 -7.52
CA ASP A 44 -22.98 0.39 -7.82
C ASP A 44 -23.66 0.65 -9.17
N THR A 45 -23.44 -0.25 -10.14
CA THR A 45 -23.98 -0.18 -11.51
C THR A 45 -24.95 -1.33 -11.84
N ASP A 46 -25.33 -2.15 -10.84
CA ASP A 46 -26.21 -3.31 -11.00
C ASP A 46 -27.73 -3.01 -11.08
N PRO A 47 -28.28 -1.87 -10.62
CA PRO A 47 -29.70 -1.59 -10.76
C PRO A 47 -30.15 -1.49 -12.22
N ARG A 48 -30.96 -2.46 -12.67
CA ARG A 48 -31.62 -2.43 -14.00
C ARG A 48 -33.14 -2.52 -13.94
N THR A 49 -33.67 -2.91 -12.77
CA THR A 49 -35.10 -3.04 -12.48
C THR A 49 -35.53 -2.09 -11.36
N VAL A 50 -36.81 -1.70 -11.33
CA VAL A 50 -37.37 -0.84 -10.27
C VAL A 50 -37.16 -1.48 -8.90
N LYS A 51 -37.38 -2.79 -8.80
CA LYS A 51 -37.17 -3.55 -7.57
C LYS A 51 -35.72 -3.45 -7.09
N LYS A 52 -34.74 -3.74 -7.96
CA LYS A 52 -33.32 -3.66 -7.59
C LYS A 52 -32.92 -2.23 -7.20
N LEU A 53 -33.36 -1.22 -7.96
CA LEU A 53 -33.06 0.18 -7.66
C LEU A 53 -33.60 0.59 -6.29
N ARG A 54 -34.84 0.22 -5.97
CA ARG A 54 -35.44 0.48 -4.66
C ARG A 54 -34.71 -0.27 -3.54
N ASP A 55 -34.38 -1.54 -3.77
CA ASP A 55 -33.66 -2.35 -2.79
C ASP A 55 -32.26 -1.77 -2.52
N ARG A 56 -31.55 -1.26 -3.54
CA ARG A 56 -30.27 -0.55 -3.39
C ARG A 56 -30.39 0.80 -2.69
N LEU A 57 -31.39 1.60 -3.03
CA LEU A 57 -31.66 2.86 -2.32
C LEU A 57 -31.90 2.60 -0.83
N LEU A 58 -32.64 1.55 -0.47
CA LEU A 58 -32.85 1.18 0.92
C LEU A 58 -31.57 0.64 1.58
N LEU A 59 -30.83 -0.23 0.89
CA LEU A 59 -29.56 -0.79 1.37
C LEU A 59 -28.53 0.29 1.69
N TYR A 60 -28.42 1.28 0.80
CA TYR A 60 -27.44 2.35 0.93
C TYR A 60 -27.93 3.54 1.74
N GLN A 61 -29.14 3.56 2.28
CA GLN A 61 -29.63 4.70 3.06
C GLN A 61 -28.70 5.06 4.25
N PRO A 62 -28.37 6.34 4.52
CA PRO A 62 -28.60 7.56 3.73
C PRO A 62 -27.36 7.98 2.89
N GLN A 63 -26.56 7.02 2.42
CA GLN A 63 -25.20 7.16 1.88
C GLN A 63 -25.15 7.56 0.40
N VAL A 64 -26.26 7.40 -0.34
CA VAL A 64 -26.27 7.72 -1.77
C VAL A 64 -26.06 9.22 -1.94
N GLU A 65 -24.99 9.56 -2.64
CA GLU A 65 -24.54 10.93 -2.89
C GLU A 65 -24.92 11.37 -4.31
N ILE A 66 -24.84 10.45 -5.27
CA ILE A 66 -25.24 10.67 -6.66
C ILE A 66 -26.09 9.50 -7.13
N ILE A 67 -27.21 9.81 -7.78
CA ILE A 67 -27.99 8.84 -8.55
C ILE A 67 -27.81 9.17 -10.03
N HIS A 68 -27.30 8.23 -10.80
CA HIS A 68 -27.24 8.31 -12.26
C HIS A 68 -28.33 7.42 -12.85
N TYR A 69 -29.11 7.94 -13.77
CA TYR A 69 -30.03 7.15 -14.57
C TYR A 69 -29.68 7.32 -16.04
N ALA A 70 -29.53 6.20 -16.75
CA ALA A 70 -29.36 6.18 -18.20
C ALA A 70 -30.29 5.12 -18.81
N GLY A 71 -31.08 5.54 -19.79
CA GLY A 71 -32.10 4.71 -20.41
C GLY A 71 -33.18 5.54 -21.11
N HIS A 72 -34.21 4.85 -21.61
CA HIS A 72 -35.33 5.52 -22.26
C HIS A 72 -36.14 6.34 -21.26
N ALA A 73 -36.35 7.61 -21.59
CA ALA A 73 -37.23 8.49 -20.85
C ALA A 73 -38.19 9.20 -21.80
N ASN A 74 -39.40 9.47 -21.31
CA ASN A 74 -40.39 10.26 -22.05
C ASN A 74 -41.16 11.15 -21.08
N GLY A 75 -40.79 12.42 -21.00
CA GLY A 75 -41.40 13.42 -20.12
C GLY A 75 -41.43 12.96 -18.66
N SER A 76 -42.62 12.57 -18.19
CA SER A 76 -42.91 12.11 -16.82
C SER A 76 -42.51 10.67 -16.47
N GLN A 77 -41.93 9.91 -17.41
CA GLN A 77 -41.64 8.48 -17.25
C GLN A 77 -40.16 8.16 -17.43
N LEU A 78 -39.60 7.36 -16.52
CA LEU A 78 -38.31 6.66 -16.70
C LEU A 78 -38.61 5.18 -16.91
N LEU A 79 -38.11 4.59 -17.99
CA LEU A 79 -38.31 3.17 -18.27
C LEU A 79 -37.20 2.35 -17.61
N MET A 80 -37.56 1.31 -16.85
CA MET A 80 -36.64 0.27 -16.37
C MET A 80 -36.91 -1.03 -17.12
N GLU A 81 -36.04 -2.04 -16.98
CA GLU A 81 -36.20 -3.33 -17.67
C GLU A 81 -37.53 -4.05 -17.33
N ASP A 82 -38.06 -3.85 -16.13
CA ASP A 82 -39.25 -4.55 -15.62
C ASP A 82 -40.51 -3.68 -15.52
N ALA A 83 -40.38 -2.35 -15.49
CA ALA A 83 -41.50 -1.44 -15.29
C ALA A 83 -41.16 0.01 -15.64
N THR A 84 -42.21 0.80 -15.86
CA THR A 84 -42.11 2.26 -15.95
C THR A 84 -42.16 2.88 -14.56
N ILE A 85 -41.19 3.74 -14.25
CA ILE A 85 -41.21 4.60 -13.07
C ILE A 85 -41.94 5.89 -13.44
N TYR A 86 -43.06 6.12 -12.77
CA TYR A 86 -43.72 7.42 -12.75
C TYR A 86 -43.08 8.27 -11.66
N GLY A 87 -43.01 9.59 -11.89
CA GLY A 87 -42.26 10.52 -11.04
C GLY A 87 -42.47 10.40 -9.52
N ALA A 88 -43.61 9.87 -9.03
CA ALA A 88 -43.86 9.64 -7.59
C ALA A 88 -43.27 8.33 -7.01
N GLY A 89 -43.00 7.31 -7.83
CA GLY A 89 -42.76 5.93 -7.37
C GLY A 89 -41.45 5.70 -6.60
N LEU A 90 -40.47 6.58 -6.76
CA LEU A 90 -39.18 6.52 -6.07
C LEU A 90 -38.91 7.70 -5.12
N LEU A 91 -39.77 8.72 -5.09
CA LEU A 91 -39.52 9.95 -4.32
C LEU A 91 -39.35 9.67 -2.83
N GLU A 92 -40.11 8.74 -2.26
CA GLU A 92 -39.97 8.38 -0.85
C GLU A 92 -38.59 7.75 -0.59
N SER A 93 -38.13 6.83 -1.43
CA SER A 93 -36.79 6.24 -1.30
C SER A 93 -35.66 7.25 -1.53
N ILE A 94 -35.90 8.27 -2.38
CA ILE A 94 -34.98 9.37 -2.63
C ILE A 94 -34.93 10.33 -1.42
N ARG A 95 -36.08 10.69 -0.83
CA ARG A 95 -36.17 11.52 0.39
C ARG A 95 -35.39 10.95 1.57
N LEU A 96 -35.27 9.63 1.62
CA LEU A 96 -34.51 8.91 2.63
C LEU A 96 -32.98 9.10 2.50
N GLN A 97 -32.48 9.52 1.33
CA GLN A 97 -31.05 9.77 1.06
C GLN A 97 -30.65 11.20 1.45
N LYS A 98 -30.44 11.42 2.75
CA LYS A 98 -30.10 12.76 3.28
C LYS A 98 -28.80 13.36 2.72
N ASN A 99 -27.89 12.51 2.23
CA ASN A 99 -26.61 12.92 1.66
C ASN A 99 -26.64 13.11 0.14
N LEU A 100 -27.79 12.90 -0.51
CA LEU A 100 -27.93 13.03 -1.95
C LEU A 100 -27.65 14.47 -2.39
N GLN A 101 -26.61 14.66 -3.19
CA GLN A 101 -26.26 15.95 -3.79
C GLN A 101 -26.85 16.08 -5.18
N LEU A 102 -26.82 15.01 -5.96
CA LEU A 102 -27.13 15.06 -7.39
C LEU A 102 -27.98 13.88 -7.86
N VAL A 103 -28.99 14.18 -8.66
CA VAL A 103 -29.63 13.20 -9.55
C VAL A 103 -29.30 13.59 -10.99
N PHE A 104 -28.67 12.71 -11.73
CA PHE A 104 -28.36 12.89 -13.15
C PHE A 104 -29.25 11.98 -13.99
N LEU A 105 -30.22 12.58 -14.69
CA LEU A 105 -31.15 11.92 -15.61
C LEU A 105 -30.62 12.01 -17.06
N ASN A 106 -29.78 11.06 -17.44
CA ASN A 106 -29.19 10.97 -18.78
C ASN A 106 -30.08 10.16 -19.75
N GLY A 107 -31.26 10.70 -20.04
CA GLY A 107 -32.21 10.16 -21.02
C GLY A 107 -32.92 11.32 -21.73
N CYS A 108 -33.66 11.04 -22.82
CA CYS A 108 -34.36 12.08 -23.59
C CYS A 108 -35.51 12.74 -22.80
N SER A 109 -35.66 14.07 -22.95
CA SER A 109 -36.79 14.85 -22.42
C SER A 109 -37.14 14.59 -20.94
N THR A 110 -36.15 14.61 -20.05
CA THR A 110 -36.32 14.33 -18.60
C THR A 110 -36.66 15.56 -17.75
N GLN A 111 -36.73 16.75 -18.33
CA GLN A 111 -36.94 18.02 -17.61
C GLN A 111 -38.23 18.05 -16.75
N GLU A 112 -39.31 17.38 -17.18
CA GLU A 112 -40.59 17.37 -16.44
C GLU A 112 -40.50 16.75 -15.03
N GLN A 113 -39.43 15.99 -14.76
CA GLN A 113 -39.20 15.33 -13.47
C GLN A 113 -38.41 16.20 -12.48
N VAL A 114 -37.81 17.29 -12.97
CA VAL A 114 -36.93 18.16 -12.16
C VAL A 114 -37.67 18.73 -10.96
N ASP A 115 -38.84 19.35 -11.18
CA ASP A 115 -39.61 20.01 -10.10
C ASP A 115 -39.96 19.00 -8.99
N GLN A 116 -40.35 17.77 -9.35
CA GLN A 116 -40.71 16.73 -8.39
C GLN A 116 -39.50 16.25 -7.56
N LEU A 117 -38.33 16.14 -8.18
CA LEU A 117 -37.09 15.76 -7.50
C LEU A 117 -36.62 16.88 -6.56
N LEU A 118 -36.69 18.14 -7.00
CA LEU A 118 -36.35 19.29 -6.16
C LEU A 118 -37.30 19.43 -4.98
N ASP A 119 -38.62 19.25 -5.20
CA ASP A 119 -39.63 19.21 -4.13
C ASP A 119 -39.40 18.03 -3.17
N ALA A 120 -38.81 16.94 -3.64
CA ALA A 120 -38.37 15.83 -2.81
C ALA A 120 -37.08 16.08 -2.02
N GLY A 121 -36.51 17.28 -2.11
CA GLY A 121 -35.32 17.67 -1.36
C GLY A 121 -34.02 17.26 -2.04
N VAL A 122 -34.06 16.81 -3.29
CA VAL A 122 -32.84 16.65 -4.10
C VAL A 122 -32.20 18.02 -4.27
N ARG A 123 -30.89 18.11 -4.06
CA ARG A 123 -30.18 19.39 -3.99
C ARG A 123 -29.82 19.94 -5.37
N ALA A 124 -29.43 19.06 -6.29
CA ALA A 124 -29.17 19.37 -7.68
C ALA A 124 -29.70 18.27 -8.61
N VAL A 125 -30.17 18.65 -9.80
CA VAL A 125 -30.63 17.74 -10.84
C VAL A 125 -29.99 18.13 -12.17
N ILE A 126 -29.38 17.17 -12.87
CA ILE A 126 -29.03 17.31 -14.29
C ILE A 126 -30.08 16.57 -15.10
N ALA A 127 -30.72 17.26 -16.04
CA ALA A 127 -31.77 16.70 -16.88
C ALA A 127 -31.71 17.27 -18.29
N THR A 128 -32.42 16.65 -19.22
CA THR A 128 -32.46 17.07 -20.63
C THR A 128 -33.81 17.67 -21.01
N SER A 129 -33.78 18.64 -21.92
CA SER A 129 -35.00 19.33 -22.41
C SER A 129 -35.42 18.95 -23.83
N ILE A 130 -34.53 18.28 -24.58
CA ILE A 130 -34.77 17.79 -25.95
C ILE A 130 -34.21 16.39 -26.09
N ASP A 131 -34.51 15.75 -27.22
CA ASP A 131 -33.90 14.48 -27.60
C ASP A 131 -32.39 14.65 -27.81
N ILE A 132 -31.64 13.70 -27.25
CA ILE A 132 -30.17 13.65 -27.31
C ILE A 132 -29.74 12.37 -28.02
N GLY A 133 -28.70 12.45 -28.85
CA GLY A 133 -28.15 11.24 -29.47
C GLY A 133 -27.33 10.43 -28.46
N ASP A 134 -27.47 9.11 -28.48
CA ASP A 134 -26.82 8.18 -27.55
C ASP A 134 -25.31 8.44 -27.38
N ASP A 135 -24.57 8.61 -28.49
CA ASP A 135 -23.12 8.89 -28.45
C ASP A 135 -22.79 10.21 -27.73
N THR A 136 -23.69 11.18 -27.83
CA THR A 136 -23.53 12.47 -27.15
C THR A 136 -23.82 12.32 -25.66
N ALA A 137 -24.82 11.52 -25.29
CA ALA A 137 -25.17 11.21 -23.90
C ALA A 137 -24.03 10.51 -23.16
N THR A 138 -23.45 9.48 -23.80
CA THR A 138 -22.33 8.72 -23.25
C THR A 138 -21.10 9.60 -23.03
N ARG A 139 -20.73 10.42 -24.03
CA ARG A 139 -19.59 11.33 -23.93
C ARG A 139 -19.76 12.41 -22.88
N PHE A 140 -20.97 12.94 -22.73
CA PHE A 140 -21.26 13.92 -21.70
C PHE A 140 -21.04 13.31 -20.31
N ALA A 141 -21.60 12.11 -20.07
CA ALA A 141 -21.45 11.41 -18.80
C ALA A 141 -19.98 11.05 -18.52
N GLU A 142 -19.25 10.55 -19.51
CA GLU A 142 -17.82 10.24 -19.40
C GLU A 142 -17.02 11.46 -18.91
N ASP A 143 -17.10 12.60 -19.63
CA ASP A 143 -16.31 13.77 -19.24
C ASP A 143 -16.77 14.35 -17.90
N PHE A 144 -18.08 14.37 -17.63
CA PHE A 144 -18.62 14.81 -16.35
C PHE A 144 -18.01 14.04 -15.17
N TYR A 145 -18.04 12.70 -15.23
CA TYR A 145 -17.47 11.88 -14.14
C TYR A 145 -15.94 11.94 -14.10
N GLN A 146 -15.24 12.09 -15.23
CA GLN A 146 -13.79 12.31 -15.23
C GLN A 146 -13.40 13.62 -14.52
N LYS A 147 -14.11 14.73 -14.78
CA LYS A 147 -13.84 16.01 -14.10
C LYS A 147 -14.16 15.92 -12.62
N LEU A 148 -15.30 15.31 -12.28
CA LEU A 148 -15.72 15.12 -10.90
C LEU A 148 -14.71 14.23 -10.13
N ALA A 149 -14.21 13.16 -10.73
CA ALA A 149 -13.13 12.33 -10.18
C ALA A 149 -11.79 13.07 -10.07
N SER A 150 -11.57 14.11 -10.88
CA SER A 150 -10.37 14.95 -10.82
C SER A 150 -10.48 16.08 -9.78
N GLY A 151 -11.51 16.08 -8.93
CA GLY A 151 -11.70 17.07 -7.86
C GLY A 151 -12.44 18.34 -8.29
N HIS A 152 -13.03 18.39 -9.48
CA HIS A 152 -13.88 19.52 -9.87
C HIS A 152 -15.23 19.49 -9.13
N SER A 153 -15.84 20.66 -8.97
CA SER A 153 -17.20 20.75 -8.42
C SER A 153 -18.25 20.26 -9.42
N ILE A 154 -19.47 19.98 -8.95
CA ILE A 154 -20.60 19.62 -9.83
C ILE A 154 -20.82 20.66 -10.93
N ASP A 155 -20.76 21.96 -10.60
CA ASP A 155 -20.91 23.06 -11.56
C ASP A 155 -19.79 23.09 -12.61
N ASP A 156 -18.53 22.95 -12.16
CA ASP A 156 -17.38 22.93 -13.06
C ASP A 156 -17.39 21.72 -13.97
N ALA A 157 -17.68 20.53 -13.42
CA ALA A 157 -17.79 19.29 -14.19
C ALA A 157 -18.92 19.38 -15.24
N PHE A 158 -20.08 19.95 -14.88
CA PHE A 158 -21.19 20.17 -15.80
C PHE A 158 -20.82 21.12 -16.94
N ARG A 159 -20.18 22.25 -16.63
CA ARG A 159 -19.77 23.25 -17.62
C ARG A 159 -18.73 22.69 -18.60
N LEU A 160 -17.71 21.99 -18.09
CA LEU A 160 -16.66 21.39 -18.91
C LEU A 160 -17.19 20.27 -19.83
N ALA A 161 -18.06 19.39 -19.31
CA ALA A 161 -18.69 18.34 -20.12
C ALA A 161 -19.56 18.93 -21.24
N THR A 162 -20.23 20.05 -20.96
CA THR A 162 -21.03 20.79 -21.95
C THR A 162 -20.16 21.39 -23.06
N GLU A 163 -18.99 21.95 -22.73
CA GLU A 163 -18.03 22.50 -23.70
C GLU A 163 -17.57 21.44 -24.72
N ILE A 164 -17.26 20.22 -24.24
CA ILE A 164 -16.79 19.11 -25.10
C ILE A 164 -17.86 18.58 -26.05
N VAL A 165 -19.12 18.56 -25.62
CA VAL A 165 -20.23 18.12 -26.47
C VAL A 165 -20.56 19.16 -27.54
N THR A 166 -20.50 20.45 -27.18
CA THR A 166 -20.89 21.55 -28.09
C THR A 166 -19.84 21.85 -29.14
N ALA A 167 -18.55 21.76 -28.80
CA ALA A 167 -17.45 21.92 -29.74
C ALA A 167 -17.45 20.90 -30.88
N LYS A 168 -18.07 19.71 -30.70
CA LYS A 168 -18.11 18.66 -31.74
C LYS A 168 -19.37 18.67 -32.61
N ASN A 169 -20.46 19.31 -32.19
CA ASN A 169 -21.78 19.12 -32.82
C ASN A 169 -22.21 20.20 -33.84
N ASN A 170 -21.42 21.26 -34.11
CA ASN A 170 -21.68 22.30 -35.13
C ASN A 170 -23.15 22.79 -35.21
N ALA A 171 -23.86 22.91 -34.10
CA ALA A 171 -25.29 23.23 -34.08
C ALA A 171 -25.54 24.74 -33.94
N THR A 172 -26.28 25.32 -34.90
CA THR A 172 -26.82 26.69 -34.82
C THR A 172 -28.02 26.70 -33.86
N LEU A 173 -28.07 27.68 -32.95
CA LEU A 173 -28.90 27.65 -31.75
C LEU A 173 -30.16 28.51 -31.89
N ASN A 174 -31.33 27.94 -31.57
CA ASN A 174 -32.53 28.69 -31.21
C ASN A 174 -32.74 28.60 -29.69
N THR A 175 -32.91 29.75 -29.05
CA THR A 175 -33.24 29.86 -27.62
C THR A 175 -34.74 30.03 -27.44
N THR A 176 -35.40 29.10 -26.75
CA THR A 176 -36.70 29.35 -26.14
C THR A 176 -36.53 29.57 -24.63
N GLU A 177 -37.08 30.69 -24.16
CA GLU A 177 -37.22 31.00 -22.74
C GLU A 177 -38.38 30.19 -22.16
N HIS A 178 -38.13 29.48 -21.06
CA HIS A 178 -39.18 28.86 -20.27
C HIS A 178 -39.25 29.55 -18.91
N GLN A 179 -40.49 29.81 -18.46
CA GLN A 179 -40.82 30.50 -17.22
C GLN A 179 -40.35 29.72 -15.99
N ASP A 180 -39.54 30.38 -15.16
CA ASP A 180 -39.14 29.92 -13.83
C ASP A 180 -40.37 29.70 -12.93
N ARG A 181 -40.73 28.44 -12.71
CA ARG A 181 -41.69 28.04 -11.68
C ARG A 181 -41.03 28.03 -10.30
N GLY A 182 -40.73 29.20 -9.75
CA GLY A 182 -40.68 29.48 -8.29
C GLY A 182 -39.73 28.72 -7.35
N ILE A 183 -39.22 27.52 -7.65
CA ILE A 183 -38.57 26.59 -6.69
C ILE A 183 -37.12 26.25 -7.09
N ALA A 184 -36.79 26.32 -8.38
CA ALA A 184 -35.47 26.03 -8.91
C ALA A 184 -34.68 27.30 -9.26
N ARG A 185 -33.35 27.23 -9.23
CA ARG A 185 -32.46 28.14 -9.98
C ARG A 185 -31.81 27.33 -11.10
N LEU A 186 -32.01 27.77 -12.33
CA LEU A 186 -31.44 27.12 -13.51
C LEU A 186 -30.07 27.74 -13.88
N ILE A 187 -29.06 26.88 -14.02
CA ILE A 187 -27.77 27.23 -14.61
C ILE A 187 -27.79 26.69 -16.05
N LYS A 188 -27.85 27.60 -17.02
CA LYS A 188 -27.66 27.30 -18.46
C LYS A 188 -26.23 27.68 -18.85
N ALA A 189 -25.56 26.82 -19.61
CA ALA A 189 -24.27 27.16 -20.19
C ALA A 189 -24.43 28.27 -21.25
N PRO A 190 -23.51 29.25 -21.32
CA PRO A 190 -23.54 30.27 -22.37
C PRO A 190 -23.34 29.60 -23.73
N ASN A 191 -24.19 29.94 -24.69
CA ASN A 191 -24.13 29.49 -26.10
C ASN A 191 -24.35 27.98 -26.33
N THR A 192 -25.32 27.39 -25.63
CA THR A 192 -25.85 26.07 -25.97
C THR A 192 -27.37 26.14 -25.99
N GLY A 193 -27.99 25.75 -27.10
CA GLY A 193 -29.42 25.40 -27.11
C GLY A 193 -29.59 24.23 -26.14
N PRO A 194 -30.71 24.15 -25.40
CA PRO A 194 -30.73 23.42 -24.16
C PRO A 194 -30.89 21.92 -24.47
N ALA A 195 -29.79 21.18 -24.43
CA ALA A 195 -29.82 19.71 -24.38
C ALA A 195 -29.80 19.23 -22.93
N TRP A 196 -28.83 19.67 -22.13
CA TRP A 196 -28.77 19.43 -20.68
C TRP A 196 -28.89 20.74 -19.87
N GLY A 197 -29.55 20.69 -18.72
CA GLY A 197 -29.61 21.78 -17.75
C GLY A 197 -29.25 21.30 -16.34
N LEU A 198 -28.55 22.14 -15.58
CA LEU A 198 -28.28 21.94 -14.15
C LEU A 198 -29.27 22.79 -13.33
N TYR A 199 -30.13 22.11 -12.59
CA TYR A 199 -31.19 22.70 -11.78
C TYR A 199 -30.86 22.56 -10.30
N LEU A 200 -30.85 23.68 -9.58
CA LEU A 200 -30.51 23.71 -8.16
C LEU A 200 -31.74 24.00 -7.30
N ASN A 201 -31.83 23.31 -6.17
CA ASN A 201 -32.81 23.64 -5.15
C ASN A 201 -32.44 24.98 -4.49
N LYS A 202 -33.38 25.93 -4.40
CA LYS A 202 -33.14 27.25 -3.81
C LYS A 202 -32.63 27.19 -2.36
N ASN A 203 -32.98 26.15 -1.61
CA ASN A 203 -32.55 25.96 -0.23
C ASN A 203 -31.15 25.32 -0.11
N HIS A 204 -30.58 24.82 -1.22
CA HIS A 204 -29.32 24.08 -1.25
C HIS A 204 -28.40 24.52 -2.40
N LEU A 205 -28.28 25.84 -2.63
CA LEU A 205 -27.41 26.40 -3.68
C LEU A 205 -25.93 25.98 -3.56
N GLY A 206 -25.48 25.58 -2.36
CA GLY A 206 -24.13 25.06 -2.13
C GLY A 206 -23.81 23.74 -2.84
N ALA A 207 -24.83 22.98 -3.26
CA ALA A 207 -24.63 21.70 -3.96
C ALA A 207 -23.87 21.85 -5.29
N ALA A 208 -23.97 23.00 -5.94
CA ALA A 208 -23.20 23.32 -7.15
C ALA A 208 -21.68 23.24 -6.92
N ARG A 209 -21.22 23.62 -5.72
CA ARG A 209 -19.81 23.62 -5.32
C ARG A 209 -19.35 22.30 -4.70
N HIS A 210 -20.24 21.32 -4.63
CA HIS A 210 -19.93 20.02 -4.04
C HIS A 210 -18.85 19.30 -4.85
N GLN A 211 -17.88 18.71 -4.17
CA GLN A 211 -16.79 17.91 -4.72
C GLN A 211 -16.82 16.53 -4.07
N LEU A 212 -16.36 15.50 -4.78
CA LEU A 212 -16.16 14.18 -4.17
C LEU A 212 -15.07 14.26 -3.10
N VAL A 213 -15.29 13.57 -1.98
CA VAL A 213 -14.35 13.56 -0.86
C VAL A 213 -13.07 12.81 -1.24
N ASP A 214 -11.91 13.38 -0.90
CA ASP A 214 -10.58 12.81 -1.19
C ASP A 214 -10.00 11.97 -0.02
N LYS A 215 -10.80 11.74 1.02
CA LYS A 215 -10.40 10.95 2.19
C LYS A 215 -10.92 9.53 2.05
N SER A 216 -10.04 8.54 2.18
CA SER A 216 -10.44 7.13 2.15
C SER A 216 -11.42 6.82 3.28
N PHE A 217 -12.52 6.15 2.93
CA PHE A 217 -13.53 5.73 3.90
C PHE A 217 -12.94 4.76 4.92
N TYR A 218 -12.07 3.87 4.47
CA TYR A 218 -11.36 2.94 5.33
C TYR A 218 -10.48 3.71 6.31
N GLU A 219 -9.76 4.72 5.83
CA GLU A 219 -8.96 5.61 6.68
C GLU A 219 -9.82 6.38 7.71
N LEU A 220 -11.03 6.84 7.37
CA LEU A 220 -11.93 7.55 8.31
C LEU A 220 -12.64 6.63 9.32
N HIS A 221 -13.12 5.45 8.91
CA HIS A 221 -13.86 4.56 9.80
C HIS A 221 -12.93 3.77 10.73
N ILE A 222 -11.79 3.31 10.20
CA ILE A 222 -10.77 2.66 11.02
C ILE A 222 -10.10 3.69 11.93
N LYS A 223 -9.72 4.89 11.46
CA LYS A 223 -9.18 5.93 12.37
C LYS A 223 -10.17 6.38 13.45
N SER A 224 -11.47 6.57 13.12
CA SER A 224 -12.47 6.95 14.15
C SER A 224 -12.84 5.83 15.14
N GLN A 225 -12.79 4.55 14.74
CA GLN A 225 -13.04 3.43 15.64
C GLN A 225 -11.79 3.01 16.40
N ILE A 226 -10.61 3.25 15.81
CA ILE A 226 -9.35 3.18 16.53
C ILE A 226 -9.35 4.29 17.58
N ASP A 227 -9.47 5.57 17.23
CA ASP A 227 -9.53 6.69 18.19
C ASP A 227 -10.60 6.55 19.29
N THR A 228 -11.63 5.70 19.15
CA THR A 228 -12.68 5.49 20.16
C THR A 228 -12.59 4.18 20.97
N LYS A 229 -11.88 3.14 20.50
CA LYS A 229 -11.61 1.91 21.29
C LYS A 229 -10.20 1.83 21.83
N PHE A 230 -9.30 2.59 21.24
CA PHE A 230 -7.87 2.48 21.43
C PHE A 230 -7.33 3.81 21.94
N ASN A 231 -7.07 3.85 23.24
CA ASN A 231 -6.70 5.05 24.00
C ASN A 231 -5.23 5.03 24.43
N THR A 232 -4.42 4.08 23.93
CA THR A 232 -3.00 3.93 24.27
C THR A 232 -2.11 3.94 23.02
N SER A 233 -0.82 4.22 23.25
CA SER A 233 0.27 4.28 22.26
C SER A 233 0.34 3.08 21.30
N GLU A 234 0.10 1.87 21.81
CA GLU A 234 0.15 0.63 21.01
C GLU A 234 -0.77 0.62 19.79
N ASP A 235 -1.83 1.40 19.84
CA ASP A 235 -2.89 1.36 18.86
C ASP A 235 -2.65 2.27 17.64
N ALA A 236 -1.79 3.27 17.77
CA ALA A 236 -1.41 4.15 16.67
C ALA A 236 -0.56 3.41 15.63
N ILE A 237 0.38 2.56 16.09
CA ILE A 237 1.18 1.69 15.19
C ILE A 237 0.27 0.69 14.50
N LEU A 238 -0.62 0.03 15.25
CA LEU A 238 -1.57 -0.93 14.70
C LEU A 238 -2.42 -0.28 13.60
N ALA A 239 -2.95 0.91 13.86
CA ALA A 239 -3.73 1.70 12.92
C ALA A 239 -2.94 2.05 11.67
N SER A 240 -1.72 2.57 11.85
CA SER A 240 -0.87 3.01 10.75
C SER A 240 -0.55 1.83 9.83
N LEU A 241 -0.07 0.73 10.40
CA LEU A 241 0.23 -0.49 9.65
C LEU A 241 -0.99 -1.07 8.96
N TYR A 242 -2.14 -1.15 9.64
CA TYR A 242 -3.36 -1.64 9.03
C TYR A 242 -3.77 -0.81 7.82
N ASN A 243 -3.84 0.52 7.96
CA ASN A 243 -4.28 1.42 6.90
C ASN A 243 -3.39 1.30 5.67
N VAL A 244 -2.08 1.19 5.88
CA VAL A 244 -1.10 1.11 4.81
C VAL A 244 -1.12 -0.25 4.14
N LEU A 245 -1.27 -1.34 4.90
CA LEU A 245 -1.34 -2.68 4.32
C LEU A 245 -2.67 -2.92 3.59
N MET A 246 -3.75 -2.28 4.04
CA MET A 246 -5.03 -2.31 3.33
C MET A 246 -4.95 -1.72 1.91
N THR A 247 -4.03 -0.79 1.62
CA THR A 247 -3.88 -0.26 0.25
C THR A 247 -3.32 -1.31 -0.73
N PHE A 248 -2.81 -2.43 -0.20
CA PHE A 248 -2.31 -3.57 -0.95
C PHE A 248 -3.15 -4.83 -0.70
N SER A 249 -4.43 -4.71 -0.30
CA SER A 249 -5.27 -5.87 0.06
C SER A 249 -5.37 -6.90 -1.07
N ASP A 250 -5.45 -6.46 -2.33
CA ASP A 250 -5.46 -7.32 -3.52
C ASP A 250 -4.19 -8.18 -3.68
N GLU A 251 -3.06 -7.71 -3.14
CA GLU A 251 -1.78 -8.44 -3.17
C GLU A 251 -1.53 -9.25 -1.88
N LEU A 252 -2.38 -9.07 -0.86
CA LEU A 252 -2.22 -9.61 0.49
C LEU A 252 -3.43 -10.47 0.88
N PRO A 253 -3.36 -11.81 0.73
CA PRO A 253 -4.50 -12.70 0.94
C PRO A 253 -5.21 -12.55 2.29
N MET A 254 -4.45 -12.33 3.38
CA MET A 254 -5.05 -12.13 4.69
C MET A 254 -5.83 -10.81 4.81
N PHE A 255 -5.40 -9.77 4.09
CA PHE A 255 -6.10 -8.50 4.05
C PHE A 255 -7.30 -8.55 3.11
N GLU A 256 -7.21 -9.28 1.99
CA GLU A 256 -8.37 -9.61 1.14
C GLU A 256 -9.44 -10.39 1.94
N ASP A 257 -9.02 -11.37 2.77
CA ASP A 257 -9.92 -12.13 3.64
C ASP A 257 -10.56 -11.24 4.72
N LEU A 258 -9.79 -10.33 5.33
CA LEU A 258 -10.31 -9.35 6.27
C LEU A 258 -11.31 -8.40 5.60
N GLU A 259 -11.02 -7.95 4.37
CA GLU A 259 -11.90 -7.10 3.58
C GLU A 259 -13.20 -7.81 3.23
N LYS A 260 -13.16 -9.08 2.79
CA LYS A 260 -14.37 -9.88 2.57
C LYS A 260 -15.17 -10.08 3.85
N LYS A 261 -14.49 -10.38 4.97
CA LYS A 261 -15.13 -10.68 6.25
C LYS A 261 -15.78 -9.45 6.89
N TYR A 262 -15.12 -8.29 6.82
CA TYR A 262 -15.54 -7.08 7.52
C TYR A 262 -16.12 -5.99 6.60
N GLY A 263 -15.88 -6.05 5.29
CA GLY A 263 -16.28 -5.04 4.31
C GLY A 263 -17.74 -5.14 3.84
N GLU A 264 -18.33 -6.34 3.79
CA GLU A 264 -19.71 -6.50 3.31
C GLU A 264 -20.78 -6.18 4.37
N GLN A 265 -20.48 -6.40 5.67
CA GLN A 265 -21.39 -6.15 6.80
C GLN A 265 -20.60 -5.81 8.09
N TRP A 266 -20.15 -4.57 8.23
CA TRP A 266 -19.42 -4.14 9.43
C TRP A 266 -20.27 -4.28 10.71
N ASP A 267 -19.84 -5.18 11.61
CA ASP A 267 -20.39 -5.39 12.95
C ASP A 267 -19.26 -5.26 14.00
N PRO A 268 -19.23 -4.20 14.82
CA PRO A 268 -18.18 -3.96 15.80
C PRO A 268 -18.12 -5.00 16.93
N ARG A 269 -19.12 -5.87 17.06
CA ARG A 269 -19.12 -7.02 17.99
C ARG A 269 -18.39 -8.24 17.42
N LYS A 270 -18.24 -8.31 16.10
CA LYS A 270 -17.52 -9.40 15.40
C LYS A 270 -16.08 -9.04 15.07
N PHE A 271 -15.70 -7.77 15.19
CA PHE A 271 -14.35 -7.30 14.92
C PHE A 271 -13.37 -7.83 15.96
N ASP A 272 -12.48 -8.74 15.55
CA ASP A 272 -11.42 -9.28 16.39
C ASP A 272 -10.07 -8.61 16.09
N VAL A 273 -9.60 -7.80 17.03
CA VAL A 273 -8.30 -7.11 16.97
C VAL A 273 -7.15 -8.10 16.84
N ARG A 274 -7.28 -9.32 17.39
CA ARG A 274 -6.23 -10.34 17.31
C ARG A 274 -6.05 -10.86 15.89
N GLU A 275 -7.14 -10.98 15.12
CA GLU A 275 -7.07 -11.35 13.71
C GLU A 275 -6.36 -10.28 12.89
N VAL A 276 -6.64 -9.01 13.17
CA VAL A 276 -5.96 -7.87 12.53
C VAL A 276 -4.47 -7.85 12.86
N LYS A 277 -4.10 -7.99 14.14
CA LYS A 277 -2.70 -8.10 14.58
C LYS A 277 -1.98 -9.24 13.85
N ASN A 278 -2.61 -10.42 13.77
CA ASN A 278 -2.05 -11.57 13.08
C ASN A 278 -1.90 -11.34 11.58
N ALA A 279 -2.88 -10.70 10.92
CA ALA A 279 -2.80 -10.38 9.50
C ALA A 279 -1.64 -9.42 9.21
N ILE A 280 -1.47 -8.37 10.02
CA ILE A 280 -0.35 -7.43 9.90
C ILE A 280 0.98 -8.17 10.03
N ILE A 281 1.17 -8.91 11.13
CA ILE A 281 2.43 -9.62 11.42
C ILE A 281 2.76 -10.62 10.31
N ASN A 282 1.77 -11.35 9.79
CA ASN A 282 2.00 -12.37 8.76
C ASN A 282 2.16 -11.79 7.35
N SER A 283 1.80 -10.53 7.13
CA SER A 283 1.94 -9.86 5.83
C SER A 283 3.31 -9.22 5.64
N LEU A 284 3.97 -8.83 6.73
CA LEU A 284 5.30 -8.19 6.72
C LEU A 284 6.43 -9.21 6.57
N PRO A 285 7.58 -8.83 5.99
CA PRO A 285 8.80 -9.64 6.01
C PRO A 285 9.20 -10.06 7.43
N SER A 286 9.61 -11.31 7.66
CA SER A 286 9.98 -11.80 9.01
C SER A 286 10.89 -10.86 9.81
N PRO A 287 11.95 -10.25 9.23
CA PRO A 287 12.75 -9.25 9.91
C PRO A 287 11.95 -8.13 10.60
N ILE A 288 10.99 -7.56 9.88
CA ILE A 288 10.14 -6.46 10.33
C ILE A 288 9.00 -7.00 11.20
N ALA A 289 8.37 -8.10 10.75
CA ALA A 289 7.26 -8.75 11.44
C ALA A 289 7.61 -9.16 12.87
N GLU A 290 8.84 -9.64 13.13
CA GLU A 290 9.28 -9.99 14.48
C GLU A 290 9.36 -8.77 15.39
N GLN A 291 9.84 -7.62 14.88
CA GLN A 291 9.90 -6.38 15.66
C GLN A 291 8.50 -5.83 15.90
N VAL A 292 7.65 -5.81 14.86
CA VAL A 292 6.24 -5.40 14.97
C VAL A 292 5.48 -6.30 15.94
N ARG A 293 5.72 -7.62 15.92
CA ARG A 293 5.11 -8.56 16.88
C ARG A 293 5.43 -8.12 18.31
N LYS A 294 6.68 -7.80 18.63
CA LYS A 294 7.10 -7.29 19.95
C LYS A 294 6.43 -5.96 20.30
N LEU A 295 6.24 -5.08 19.31
CA LEU A 295 5.54 -3.82 19.51
C LEU A 295 4.03 -3.97 19.78
N LEU A 296 3.41 -5.09 19.37
CA LEU A 296 1.96 -5.32 19.44
C LEU A 296 1.53 -6.31 20.54
N VAL A 297 2.47 -6.82 21.36
CA VAL A 297 2.19 -7.72 22.50
C VAL A 297 1.40 -6.97 23.57
N THR A 298 0.36 -7.60 24.11
CA THR A 298 -0.64 -6.99 25.02
C THR A 298 -0.60 -7.49 26.46
N GLU A 299 0.38 -8.33 26.81
CA GLU A 299 0.44 -8.97 28.13
C GLU A 299 1.41 -8.16 29.01
N ASP A 300 0.81 -7.27 29.81
CA ASP A 300 1.39 -6.23 30.68
C ASP A 300 2.01 -5.01 29.97
N GLU A 301 1.66 -3.78 30.40
CA GLU A 301 2.30 -2.57 29.88
C GLU A 301 3.80 -2.61 30.22
N PRO A 302 4.70 -2.69 29.22
CA PRO A 302 6.13 -2.74 29.49
C PRO A 302 6.59 -1.42 30.11
N LEU A 303 7.71 -1.45 30.84
CA LEU A 303 8.36 -0.23 31.31
C LEU A 303 8.64 0.69 30.10
N ALA A 304 8.54 2.01 30.30
CA ALA A 304 8.76 2.97 29.23
C ALA A 304 10.15 2.81 28.56
N SER A 305 11.18 2.48 29.34
CA SER A 305 12.53 2.19 28.83
C SER A 305 12.59 0.93 27.94
N GLU A 306 11.83 -0.11 28.27
CA GLU A 306 11.71 -1.32 27.47
C GLU A 306 10.94 -1.07 26.18
N ARG A 307 9.83 -0.33 26.26
CA ARG A 307 9.06 0.10 25.10
C ARG A 307 9.90 0.92 24.13
N LEU A 308 10.65 1.90 24.63
CA LEU A 308 11.55 2.73 23.84
C LEU A 308 12.61 1.88 23.12
N ARG A 309 13.15 0.88 23.81
CA ARG A 309 14.11 -0.07 23.23
C ARG A 309 13.52 -0.85 22.07
N PHE A 310 12.27 -1.33 22.19
CA PHE A 310 11.61 -2.00 21.06
C PHE A 310 11.38 -1.06 19.87
N LEU A 311 11.04 0.20 20.10
CA LEU A 311 10.89 1.19 19.03
C LEU A 311 12.21 1.46 18.30
N ILE A 312 13.29 1.70 19.04
CA ILE A 312 14.64 1.91 18.49
C ILE A 312 15.12 0.67 17.72
N ASN A 313 14.88 -0.52 18.26
CA ASN A 313 15.22 -1.77 17.59
C ASN A 313 14.45 -1.96 16.29
N THR A 314 13.15 -1.63 16.30
CA THR A 314 12.30 -1.71 15.11
C THR A 314 12.85 -0.82 14.00
N TYR A 315 13.12 0.45 14.31
CA TYR A 315 13.76 1.37 13.37
C TYR A 315 15.11 0.85 12.87
N THR A 316 15.96 0.35 13.78
CA THR A 316 17.30 -0.15 13.45
C THR A 316 17.24 -1.34 12.50
N VAL A 317 16.39 -2.33 12.79
CA VAL A 317 16.23 -3.53 11.94
C VAL A 317 15.65 -3.16 10.58
N MET A 318 14.70 -2.23 10.51
CA MET A 318 14.16 -1.74 9.25
C MET A 318 15.25 -1.06 8.41
N ALA A 319 15.99 -0.12 9.01
CA ALA A 319 17.06 0.59 8.32
C ALA A 319 18.21 -0.35 7.87
N ASP A 320 18.60 -1.30 8.73
CA ASP A 320 19.61 -2.31 8.40
C ASP A 320 19.15 -3.24 7.28
N LEU A 321 17.87 -3.64 7.26
CA LEU A 321 17.34 -4.45 6.17
C LEU A 321 17.44 -3.72 4.82
N LEU A 322 17.04 -2.45 4.79
CA LEU A 322 17.16 -1.63 3.58
C LEU A 322 18.63 -1.49 3.16
N LEU A 323 19.55 -1.29 4.12
CA LEU A 323 20.99 -1.26 3.84
C LEU A 323 21.49 -2.58 3.25
N PHE A 324 21.09 -3.73 3.80
CA PHE A 324 21.56 -5.03 3.31
C PHE A 324 20.99 -5.41 1.95
N ILE A 325 19.77 -4.97 1.64
CA ILE A 325 19.24 -5.04 0.27
C ILE A 325 20.15 -4.23 -0.67
N MET A 326 20.43 -2.96 -0.32
CA MET A 326 21.28 -2.09 -1.16
C MET A 326 22.73 -2.59 -1.28
N PHE A 327 23.31 -3.12 -0.21
CA PHE A 327 24.65 -3.70 -0.26
C PHE A 327 24.71 -4.93 -1.16
N SER A 328 23.73 -5.83 -1.05
CA SER A 328 23.66 -7.00 -1.91
C SER A 328 23.50 -6.58 -3.37
N GLN A 329 22.69 -5.54 -3.66
CA GLN A 329 22.52 -5.03 -5.02
C GLN A 329 23.80 -4.39 -5.57
N LEU A 330 24.50 -3.60 -4.75
CA LEU A 330 25.78 -3.02 -5.13
C LEU A 330 26.82 -4.11 -5.39
N TRP A 331 26.89 -5.13 -4.53
CA TRP A 331 27.79 -6.26 -4.70
C TRP A 331 27.56 -6.96 -6.04
N ASP A 332 26.31 -7.32 -6.35
CA ASP A 332 25.97 -7.96 -7.62
C ASP A 332 26.30 -7.07 -8.83
N ALA A 333 26.07 -5.77 -8.72
CA ALA A 333 26.41 -4.81 -9.77
C ALA A 333 27.93 -4.73 -10.02
N LEU A 334 28.75 -4.85 -8.97
CA LEU A 334 30.21 -4.93 -9.08
C LEU A 334 30.66 -6.26 -9.68
N VAL A 335 30.10 -7.40 -9.21
CA VAL A 335 30.42 -8.75 -9.74
C VAL A 335 30.13 -8.86 -11.23
N GLN A 336 29.02 -8.26 -11.64
CA GLN A 336 28.57 -8.32 -13.03
C GLN A 336 29.15 -7.19 -13.88
N GLU A 337 30.12 -6.43 -13.35
CA GLU A 337 30.79 -5.31 -14.01
C GLU A 337 29.84 -4.21 -14.54
N ARG A 338 28.61 -4.15 -14.02
CA ARG A 338 27.65 -3.06 -14.32
C ARG A 338 28.11 -1.74 -13.71
N ILE A 339 28.76 -1.85 -12.54
CA ILE A 339 29.52 -0.77 -11.92
C ILE A 339 30.98 -1.22 -11.96
N PRO A 340 31.84 -0.60 -12.78
CA PRO A 340 33.20 -1.08 -12.97
C PRO A 340 34.14 -0.76 -11.80
N VAL A 341 33.92 0.38 -11.12
CA VAL A 341 34.79 0.86 -10.02
C VAL A 341 33.98 1.64 -9.00
N LEU A 342 34.32 1.46 -7.71
CA LEU A 342 33.84 2.32 -6.63
C LEU A 342 34.76 3.54 -6.44
N GLU A 343 34.16 4.73 -6.42
CA GLU A 343 34.88 5.97 -6.13
C GLU A 343 35.39 5.98 -4.68
N ASN A 344 36.55 6.60 -4.45
CA ASN A 344 37.23 6.64 -3.15
C ASN A 344 36.32 7.10 -1.98
N PRO A 345 35.48 8.15 -2.09
CA PRO A 345 34.65 8.58 -0.96
C PRO A 345 33.62 7.53 -0.51
N LEU A 346 32.93 6.87 -1.45
CA LEU A 346 31.93 5.85 -1.13
C LEU A 346 32.61 4.58 -0.60
N LYS A 347 33.67 4.15 -1.27
CA LYS A 347 34.51 3.03 -0.88
C LYS A 347 35.07 3.15 0.54
N GLU A 348 35.62 4.31 0.90
CA GLU A 348 36.12 4.57 2.25
C GLU A 348 34.99 4.51 3.27
N ARG A 349 33.83 5.10 2.94
CA ARG A 349 32.66 5.06 3.82
C ARG A 349 32.15 3.65 4.08
N ILE A 350 32.07 2.82 3.04
CA ILE A 350 31.70 1.39 3.15
C ILE A 350 32.74 0.63 3.98
N GLY A 351 34.03 0.86 3.71
CA GLY A 351 35.12 0.24 4.46
C GLY A 351 35.08 0.57 5.95
N SER A 352 34.84 1.84 6.29
CA SER A 352 34.69 2.30 7.67
C SER A 352 33.47 1.68 8.33
N PHE A 353 32.34 1.56 7.63
CA PHE A 353 31.14 0.91 8.16
C PHE A 353 31.42 -0.52 8.64
N PHE A 354 32.14 -1.32 7.85
CA PHE A 354 32.44 -2.70 8.24
C PHE A 354 33.34 -2.81 9.46
N GLN A 355 34.16 -1.79 9.73
CA GLN A 355 35.13 -1.75 10.83
C GLN A 355 34.59 -1.09 12.10
N LEU A 356 33.34 -0.64 12.11
CA LEU A 356 32.74 0.00 13.28
C LEU A 356 32.79 -0.92 14.50
N GLY A 357 33.25 -0.36 15.62
CA GLY A 357 33.16 -1.02 16.91
C GLY A 357 31.70 -1.22 17.34
N GLN A 358 31.48 -1.99 18.42
CA GLN A 358 30.13 -2.31 18.86
C GLN A 358 29.29 -1.07 19.19
N GLN A 359 29.82 -0.14 19.99
CA GLN A 359 29.10 1.07 20.38
C GLN A 359 28.90 2.03 19.20
N GLU A 360 29.93 2.19 18.36
CA GLU A 360 29.86 3.04 17.17
C GLU A 360 28.78 2.54 16.20
N ARG A 361 28.69 1.22 16.00
CA ARG A 361 27.67 0.61 15.14
C ARG A 361 26.24 0.85 15.64
N GLN A 362 26.05 0.91 16.96
CA GLN A 362 24.75 1.18 17.58
C GLN A 362 24.33 2.64 17.40
N ALA A 363 25.28 3.59 17.37
CA ALA A 363 25.00 5.00 17.12
C ALA A 363 25.00 5.37 15.62
N TYR A 364 25.55 4.51 14.74
CA TYR A 364 25.74 4.82 13.34
C TYR A 364 24.41 5.01 12.58
N ASP A 365 24.35 6.09 11.81
CA ASP A 365 23.25 6.35 10.88
C ASP A 365 23.55 5.75 9.50
N VAL A 366 22.82 4.69 9.19
CA VAL A 366 22.96 3.94 7.93
C VAL A 366 22.28 4.63 6.75
N ILE A 367 21.30 5.51 6.97
CA ILE A 367 20.48 6.09 5.90
C ILE A 367 21.33 6.85 4.88
N PRO A 368 22.24 7.76 5.25
CA PRO A 368 23.04 8.45 4.25
C PRO A 368 24.03 7.52 3.51
N LEU A 369 24.33 6.31 4.03
CA LEU A 369 25.06 5.29 3.28
C LEU A 369 24.17 4.59 2.26
N ILE A 370 22.93 4.23 2.64
CA ILE A 370 21.89 3.73 1.72
C ILE A 370 21.71 4.69 0.54
N ARG A 371 21.61 5.99 0.81
CA ARG A 371 21.47 7.03 -0.21
C ARG A 371 22.66 7.06 -1.17
N ALA A 372 23.88 7.04 -0.64
CA ALA A 372 25.09 7.05 -1.47
C ALA A 372 25.19 5.80 -2.37
N ILE A 373 24.74 4.63 -1.89
CA ILE A 373 24.66 3.41 -2.70
C ILE A 373 23.56 3.55 -3.77
N HIS A 374 22.38 4.03 -3.40
CA HIS A 374 21.27 4.28 -4.32
C HIS A 374 21.69 5.19 -5.48
N ASP A 375 22.31 6.32 -5.18
CA ASP A 375 22.75 7.29 -6.18
C ASP A 375 23.78 6.68 -7.14
N LYS A 376 24.66 5.80 -6.62
CA LYS A 376 25.62 5.08 -7.45
C LYS A 376 24.95 4.05 -8.36
N LEU A 377 23.98 3.28 -7.87
CA LEU A 377 23.19 2.36 -8.70
C LEU A 377 22.43 3.13 -9.80
N LYS A 378 21.79 4.25 -9.43
CA LYS A 378 21.05 5.14 -10.34
C LYS A 378 21.96 5.74 -11.42
N ALA A 379 23.13 6.24 -11.05
CA ALA A 379 24.10 6.81 -11.99
C ALA A 379 24.58 5.81 -13.06
N HIS A 380 24.58 4.51 -12.74
CA HIS A 380 24.94 3.43 -13.65
C HIS A 380 23.74 2.71 -14.28
N ASN A 381 22.52 3.25 -14.15
CA ASN A 381 21.28 2.66 -14.66
C ASN A 381 21.04 1.22 -14.21
N VAL A 382 21.47 0.88 -12.99
CA VAL A 382 21.20 -0.43 -12.41
C VAL A 382 19.79 -0.41 -11.82
N PRO A 383 18.85 -1.25 -12.30
CA PRO A 383 17.49 -1.26 -11.76
C PRO A 383 17.49 -1.77 -10.32
N LEU A 384 16.68 -1.13 -9.47
CA LEU A 384 16.48 -1.56 -8.10
C LEU A 384 15.61 -2.82 -8.08
N PHE A 385 15.92 -3.75 -7.19
CA PHE A 385 15.06 -4.93 -7.01
C PHE A 385 13.79 -4.54 -6.24
N VAL A 386 13.96 -3.68 -5.24
CA VAL A 386 12.89 -3.00 -4.51
C VAL A 386 12.72 -1.62 -5.11
N ASN A 387 11.78 -1.48 -6.04
CA ASN A 387 11.62 -0.25 -6.83
C ASN A 387 11.25 0.97 -5.97
N GLU A 388 10.51 0.75 -4.89
CA GLU A 388 10.02 1.78 -3.98
C GLU A 388 11.16 2.48 -3.20
N MET A 389 12.36 1.92 -3.20
CA MET A 389 13.56 2.58 -2.65
C MET A 389 13.88 3.91 -3.34
N ALA A 390 13.47 4.08 -4.61
CA ALA A 390 13.62 5.35 -5.31
C ALA A 390 12.73 6.45 -4.71
N HIS A 391 11.46 6.12 -4.40
CA HIS A 391 10.51 7.04 -3.75
C HIS A 391 11.01 7.46 -2.36
N LEU A 392 11.57 6.52 -1.59
CA LEU A 392 12.19 6.84 -0.29
C LEU A 392 13.37 7.81 -0.45
N ALA A 393 14.17 7.69 -1.51
CA ALA A 393 15.26 8.62 -1.76
C ALA A 393 14.74 10.03 -2.06
N ASP A 394 13.63 10.15 -2.81
CA ASP A 394 12.98 11.43 -3.12
C ASP A 394 12.41 12.08 -1.85
N LEU A 395 11.69 11.31 -1.01
CA LEU A 395 11.20 11.79 0.29
C LEU A 395 12.31 12.27 1.22
N MET A 396 13.47 11.60 1.17
CA MET A 396 14.62 12.04 1.94
C MET A 396 15.15 13.40 1.46
N ASP A 397 14.98 13.76 0.19
CA ASP A 397 15.38 15.06 -0.36
C ASP A 397 14.46 16.22 0.02
N GLU A 398 13.22 15.93 0.35
CA GLU A 398 12.29 16.89 0.94
C GLU A 398 12.62 17.16 2.41
N ARG A 399 13.64 18.00 2.65
CA ARG A 399 14.15 18.32 4.00
C ARG A 399 13.12 18.95 4.94
N ASP A 400 12.08 19.59 4.39
CA ASP A 400 10.96 20.16 5.15
C ASP A 400 9.76 19.19 5.27
N GLY A 401 9.88 17.98 4.71
CA GLY A 401 8.83 16.97 4.68
C GLY A 401 8.69 16.21 6.01
N GLU A 402 7.47 15.67 6.24
CA GLU A 402 7.13 14.90 7.44
C GLU A 402 8.02 13.65 7.60
N PHE A 403 8.34 12.98 6.47
CA PHE A 403 9.22 11.81 6.47
C PHE A 403 10.65 12.13 6.92
N PHE A 404 11.25 13.20 6.40
CA PHE A 404 12.60 13.60 6.78
C PHE A 404 12.67 14.00 8.26
N ALA A 405 11.67 14.75 8.75
CA ALA A 405 11.56 15.09 10.17
C ALA A 405 11.48 13.84 11.06
N ALA A 406 10.69 12.84 10.65
CA ALA A 406 10.58 11.57 11.36
C ALA A 406 11.87 10.77 11.39
N TYR A 407 12.54 10.65 10.24
CA TYR A 407 13.87 10.03 10.15
C TYR A 407 14.90 10.74 11.07
N ALA A 408 14.93 12.07 11.05
CA ALA A 408 15.88 12.85 11.84
C ALA A 408 15.65 12.63 13.35
N HIS A 409 14.39 12.61 13.78
CA HIS A 409 14.03 12.30 15.17
C HIS A 409 14.45 10.88 15.56
N LEU A 410 14.11 9.87 14.74
CA LEU A 410 14.45 8.46 15.01
C LEU A 410 15.96 8.20 15.05
N THR A 411 16.72 8.91 14.23
CA THR A 411 18.19 8.84 14.26
C THR A 411 18.75 9.54 15.49
N GLY A 412 18.17 10.69 15.86
CA GLY A 412 18.53 11.41 17.09
C GLY A 412 18.27 10.57 18.35
N ILE A 413 17.10 9.91 18.45
CA ILE A 413 16.75 9.08 19.60
C ILE A 413 17.63 7.83 19.70
N LYS A 414 17.93 7.19 18.56
CA LYS A 414 18.87 6.07 18.48
C LYS A 414 20.27 6.49 18.96
N SER A 415 20.74 7.68 18.58
CA SER A 415 22.03 8.22 19.03
C SER A 415 22.03 8.53 20.53
N LYS A 416 20.95 9.15 21.04
CA LYS A 416 20.77 9.46 22.46
C LYS A 416 20.83 8.21 23.34
N TYR A 417 20.23 7.10 22.89
CA TYR A 417 20.15 5.84 23.62
C TYR A 417 21.01 4.73 23.00
N CYS A 418 22.21 5.06 22.54
CA CYS A 418 23.14 4.08 21.96
C CYS A 418 23.75 3.14 23.01
N ASP A 419 23.80 3.53 24.29
CA ASP A 419 24.16 2.63 25.38
C ASP A 419 22.91 2.00 26.01
N LEU A 420 22.57 0.82 25.50
CA LEU A 420 21.40 0.06 25.92
C LEU A 420 21.48 -0.47 27.37
N ALA A 421 22.68 -0.57 27.95
CA ALA A 421 22.81 -0.99 29.35
C ALA A 421 22.44 0.15 30.30
N ALA A 422 22.71 1.40 29.90
CA ALA A 422 22.33 2.59 30.65
C ALA A 422 20.82 2.90 30.56
N MET A 423 20.08 2.22 29.66
CA MET A 423 18.64 2.43 29.53
C MET A 423 17.81 1.88 30.69
N ASP A 424 18.35 0.91 31.45
CA ASP A 424 17.63 0.29 32.57
C ASP A 424 17.53 1.24 33.79
N ASP A 425 18.42 2.24 33.87
CA ASP A 425 18.50 3.22 34.97
C ASP A 425 17.87 4.59 34.63
N LEU A 426 17.14 4.69 33.51
CA LEU A 426 16.56 5.96 33.06
C LEU A 426 15.32 6.37 33.86
N ASP A 427 15.11 7.69 33.97
CA ASP A 427 13.89 8.25 34.52
C ASP A 427 12.66 7.87 33.66
N GLU A 428 11.60 7.39 34.32
CA GLU A 428 10.43 6.82 33.65
C GLU A 428 9.60 7.90 32.94
N ALA A 429 9.58 9.14 33.46
CA ALA A 429 8.82 10.23 32.86
C ALA A 429 9.46 10.71 31.55
N ASP A 430 10.79 10.91 31.56
CA ASP A 430 11.55 11.26 30.35
C ASP A 430 11.44 10.16 29.28
N CYS A 431 11.55 8.89 29.67
CA CYS A 431 11.38 7.78 28.74
C CYS A 431 9.99 7.72 28.12
N ARG A 432 8.95 8.03 28.90
CA ARG A 432 7.56 8.00 28.42
C ARG A 432 7.32 9.08 27.35
N GLN A 433 7.86 10.28 27.53
CA GLN A 433 7.77 11.34 26.53
C GLN A 433 8.48 10.93 25.23
N ASP A 434 9.71 10.43 25.34
CA ASP A 434 10.48 9.99 24.19
C ASP A 434 9.85 8.79 23.48
N CYS A 435 9.18 7.88 24.21
CA CYS A 435 8.38 6.79 23.63
C CYS A 435 7.28 7.34 22.72
N LEU A 436 6.46 8.25 23.23
CA LEU A 436 5.31 8.79 22.48
C LEU A 436 5.75 9.47 21.18
N ILE A 437 6.80 10.29 21.25
CA ILE A 437 7.33 10.98 20.06
C ILE A 437 7.96 9.97 19.10
N THR A 438 8.75 9.02 19.61
CA THR A 438 9.39 7.98 18.77
C THR A 438 8.35 7.13 18.05
N GLU A 439 7.27 6.77 18.73
CA GLU A 439 6.18 5.97 18.18
C GLU A 439 5.42 6.68 17.06
N ALA A 440 5.09 7.96 17.26
CA ALA A 440 4.47 8.79 16.22
C ALA A 440 5.36 8.87 14.97
N ASN A 441 6.67 9.07 15.15
CA ASN A 441 7.62 9.09 14.03
C ASN A 441 7.78 7.73 13.36
N LEU A 442 7.74 6.63 14.11
CA LEU A 442 7.75 5.29 13.54
C LEU A 442 6.48 5.01 12.72
N CYS A 443 5.33 5.55 13.14
CA CYS A 443 4.09 5.46 12.37
C CYS A 443 4.21 6.17 11.01
N ILE A 444 4.88 7.33 10.96
CA ILE A 444 5.19 8.03 9.70
C ILE A 444 6.07 7.14 8.82
N MET A 445 7.13 6.54 9.37
CA MET A 445 7.99 5.62 8.62
C MET A 445 7.23 4.42 8.06
N PHE A 446 6.31 3.82 8.84
CA PHE A 446 5.51 2.69 8.38
C PHE A 446 4.58 3.02 7.21
N LYS A 447 4.13 4.27 7.08
CA LYS A 447 3.32 4.70 5.94
C LYS A 447 4.06 4.55 4.62
N GLU A 448 5.32 4.99 4.60
CA GLU A 448 6.14 4.96 3.40
C GLU A 448 6.81 3.59 3.19
N LEU A 449 7.06 2.83 4.27
CA LEU A 449 7.71 1.51 4.21
C LEU A 449 6.72 0.35 4.09
N GLY A 450 5.42 0.63 3.98
CA GLY A 450 4.38 -0.39 3.83
C GLY A 450 4.55 -1.31 2.62
N PHE A 451 5.20 -0.82 1.55
CA PHE A 451 5.52 -1.63 0.38
C PHE A 451 6.33 -2.89 0.72
N CYS A 452 7.05 -2.91 1.85
CA CYS A 452 7.81 -4.08 2.28
C CYS A 452 6.94 -5.35 2.35
N ALA A 453 5.63 -5.24 2.61
CA ALA A 453 4.72 -6.37 2.67
C ALA A 453 4.50 -7.08 1.31
N ARG A 454 4.77 -6.38 0.20
CA ARG A 454 4.70 -6.91 -1.17
C ARG A 454 5.85 -7.87 -1.47
N TYR A 455 6.90 -7.84 -0.66
CA TYR A 455 8.06 -8.70 -0.79
C TYR A 455 8.04 -9.77 0.31
N LYS A 456 8.33 -11.02 -0.06
CA LYS A 456 8.39 -12.15 0.86
C LYS A 456 9.82 -12.57 1.10
N PHE A 457 10.07 -13.21 2.23
CA PHE A 457 11.40 -13.68 2.59
C PHE A 457 11.41 -15.20 2.61
N ALA A 458 12.47 -15.78 2.11
CA ALA A 458 12.66 -17.22 2.20
C ALA A 458 14.12 -17.57 2.40
N THR A 459 14.35 -18.65 3.12
CA THR A 459 15.64 -19.32 3.08
C THR A 459 15.58 -20.44 2.07
N ILE A 460 16.44 -20.39 1.05
CA ILE A 460 16.62 -21.48 0.10
C ILE A 460 17.71 -22.40 0.65
N LYS A 461 17.33 -23.59 1.10
CA LYS A 461 18.29 -24.59 1.62
C LYS A 461 18.97 -25.34 0.49
N ASN A 462 18.21 -25.76 -0.51
CA ASN A 462 18.75 -26.48 -1.66
C ASN A 462 17.84 -26.37 -2.88
N ILE A 463 18.36 -26.66 -4.07
CA ILE A 463 17.62 -26.65 -5.34
C ILE A 463 17.86 -27.97 -6.07
N TYR A 464 16.79 -28.69 -6.36
CA TYR A 464 16.81 -29.93 -7.12
C TYR A 464 16.32 -29.68 -8.55
N ILE A 465 16.93 -30.34 -9.52
CA ILE A 465 16.53 -30.24 -10.93
C ILE A 465 15.67 -31.45 -11.27
N ASN A 466 14.41 -31.20 -11.67
CA ASN A 466 13.52 -32.21 -12.23
C ASN A 466 13.41 -32.02 -13.75
N LYS A 467 14.15 -32.83 -14.51
CA LYS A 467 14.19 -32.78 -15.97
C LYS A 467 13.64 -34.07 -16.58
N LYS A 468 12.42 -34.02 -17.09
CA LYS A 468 11.82 -35.12 -17.86
C LYS A 468 12.25 -35.08 -19.33
N LYS A 469 12.30 -36.25 -19.97
CA LYS A 469 12.61 -36.37 -21.40
C LYS A 469 11.65 -35.50 -22.22
N ASN A 470 12.20 -34.66 -23.10
CA ASN A 470 11.46 -33.73 -23.98
C ASN A 470 10.59 -32.66 -23.29
N GLN A 471 10.80 -32.39 -22.00
CA GLN A 471 10.13 -31.30 -21.28
C GLN A 471 11.15 -30.29 -20.75
N PRO A 472 10.80 -29.00 -20.55
CA PRO A 472 11.65 -28.03 -19.86
C PRO A 472 12.10 -28.52 -18.47
N ALA A 473 13.23 -28.01 -17.98
CA ALA A 473 13.66 -28.29 -16.61
C ALA A 473 12.71 -27.57 -15.64
N VAL A 474 12.36 -28.23 -14.55
CA VAL A 474 11.67 -27.62 -13.41
C VAL A 474 12.62 -27.62 -12.24
N PHE A 475 12.73 -26.50 -11.54
CA PHE A 475 13.62 -26.33 -10.39
C PHE A 475 12.81 -26.39 -9.11
N GLN A 476 13.02 -27.47 -8.35
CA GLN A 476 12.36 -27.71 -7.09
C GLN A 476 13.20 -27.15 -5.94
N HIS A 477 12.71 -26.09 -5.32
CA HIS A 477 13.39 -25.39 -4.24
C HIS A 477 12.95 -25.97 -2.91
N LYS A 478 13.91 -26.48 -2.13
CA LYS A 478 13.72 -26.76 -0.71
C LYS A 478 13.87 -25.43 0.02
N MET A 479 12.75 -24.77 0.28
CA MET A 479 12.74 -23.44 0.87
C MET A 479 11.94 -23.40 2.16
N VAL A 480 12.37 -22.52 3.05
CA VAL A 480 11.63 -22.15 4.25
C VAL A 480 11.09 -20.77 4.02
N LYS A 481 9.77 -20.65 3.85
CA LYS A 481 9.12 -19.34 3.81
C LYS A 481 9.28 -18.70 5.18
N LEU A 482 9.93 -17.54 5.20
CA LEU A 482 10.09 -16.70 6.39
C LEU A 482 8.89 -15.77 6.53
N ASP A 483 7.73 -16.25 6.09
CA ASP A 483 6.43 -15.61 6.27
C ASP A 483 5.74 -16.38 7.42
N TYR A 484 4.79 -15.77 8.13
CA TYR A 484 4.05 -16.43 9.23
C TYR A 484 4.88 -16.75 10.49
N VAL A 485 5.48 -15.72 11.10
CA VAL A 485 6.27 -15.81 12.36
C VAL A 485 5.56 -16.61 13.47
N LEU A 486 4.22 -16.63 13.48
CA LEU A 486 3.38 -17.28 14.50
C LEU A 486 3.22 -18.80 14.35
N VAL A 487 3.37 -19.35 13.13
CA VAL A 487 3.11 -20.79 12.85
C VAL A 487 4.40 -21.61 12.88
N GLY A 488 5.56 -20.94 12.87
CA GLY A 488 6.87 -21.57 12.82
C GLY A 488 7.31 -21.91 11.40
N PHE A 489 8.62 -22.01 11.23
CA PHE A 489 9.28 -22.15 9.94
C PHE A 489 9.32 -23.61 9.49
N THR A 490 8.56 -23.99 8.46
CA THR A 490 8.55 -25.36 7.92
C THR A 490 9.20 -25.43 6.53
N ASP A 491 9.99 -26.48 6.30
CA ASP A 491 10.57 -26.77 4.99
C ASP A 491 9.43 -27.13 4.02
N LYS A 492 9.37 -26.41 2.89
CA LYS A 492 8.47 -26.70 1.78
C LYS A 492 9.26 -26.94 0.50
N MET A 493 8.73 -27.81 -0.34
CA MET A 493 9.25 -28.07 -1.67
C MET A 493 8.34 -27.32 -2.66
N GLU A 494 8.89 -26.34 -3.38
CA GLU A 494 8.14 -25.57 -4.36
C GLU A 494 8.83 -25.59 -5.72
N ASP A 495 8.04 -25.80 -6.76
CA ASP A 495 8.51 -25.98 -8.13
C ASP A 495 8.38 -24.66 -8.91
N PHE A 496 9.48 -24.20 -9.50
CA PHE A 496 9.54 -22.98 -10.31
C PHE A 496 10.22 -23.23 -11.67
N GLU A 497 9.97 -22.36 -12.64
CA GLU A 497 10.58 -22.41 -13.98
C GLU A 497 12.07 -22.02 -13.99
N ASN A 498 12.50 -21.24 -13.00
CA ASN A 498 13.85 -20.72 -12.84
C ASN A 498 14.41 -21.08 -11.46
N PHE A 499 15.72 -20.88 -11.26
CA PHE A 499 16.41 -21.12 -9.99
C PHE A 499 17.08 -19.86 -9.44
N THR A 500 17.43 -19.90 -8.16
CA THR A 500 18.22 -18.87 -7.45
C THR A 500 19.45 -19.53 -6.78
N ASP A 501 19.94 -18.99 -5.67
CA ASP A 501 21.05 -19.56 -4.92
C ASP A 501 20.58 -20.57 -3.85
N SER A 502 21.42 -21.56 -3.55
CA SER A 502 21.23 -22.44 -2.38
C SER A 502 21.95 -21.88 -1.17
N ASN A 503 21.53 -22.28 0.03
CA ASN A 503 22.03 -21.79 1.31
C ASN A 503 21.97 -20.27 1.47
N SER A 504 20.93 -19.64 0.92
CA SER A 504 20.77 -18.19 0.88
C SER A 504 19.45 -17.74 1.49
N VAL A 505 19.48 -16.59 2.15
CA VAL A 505 18.26 -15.83 2.44
C VAL A 505 17.96 -14.94 1.25
N VAL A 506 16.75 -15.05 0.72
CA VAL A 506 16.30 -14.30 -0.45
C VAL A 506 15.08 -13.46 -0.10
N ILE A 507 15.03 -12.27 -0.68
CA ILE A 507 13.79 -11.49 -0.83
C ILE A 507 13.19 -11.86 -2.18
N TYR A 508 11.91 -12.18 -2.25
CA TYR A 508 11.30 -12.68 -3.47
C TYR A 508 9.86 -12.19 -3.67
N LYS A 509 9.45 -12.19 -4.95
CA LYS A 509 8.06 -12.07 -5.39
C LYS A 509 7.77 -13.18 -6.42
N ILE A 510 6.50 -13.56 -6.55
CA ILE A 510 6.07 -14.57 -7.52
C ILE A 510 5.28 -13.86 -8.62
N GLU A 511 5.77 -13.96 -9.86
CA GLU A 511 5.13 -13.37 -11.02
C GLU A 511 4.93 -14.45 -12.08
N ASN A 512 3.68 -14.76 -12.45
CA ASN A 512 3.37 -15.76 -13.49
C ASN A 512 4.10 -17.11 -13.31
N LYS A 513 4.13 -17.65 -12.08
CA LYS A 513 4.86 -18.88 -11.68
C LYS A 513 6.40 -18.81 -11.79
N LYS A 514 6.97 -17.63 -12.02
CA LYS A 514 8.42 -17.39 -11.92
C LYS A 514 8.77 -16.87 -10.54
N LEU A 515 9.86 -17.40 -10.01
CA LEU A 515 10.45 -16.94 -8.75
C LEU A 515 11.36 -15.76 -9.04
N CYS A 516 10.89 -14.53 -8.82
CA CYS A 516 11.71 -13.34 -8.88
C CYS A 516 12.37 -13.15 -7.50
N ALA A 517 13.46 -13.88 -7.25
CA ALA A 517 14.21 -13.85 -5.99
C ALA A 517 15.53 -13.10 -6.11
N PHE A 518 15.91 -12.43 -5.02
CA PHE A 518 17.15 -11.68 -4.89
C PHE A 518 17.88 -12.08 -3.61
N ASN A 519 19.16 -12.42 -3.75
CA ASN A 519 19.97 -13.01 -2.69
C ASN A 519 20.55 -11.92 -1.77
N LEU A 520 20.39 -12.09 -0.46
CA LEU A 520 20.87 -11.16 0.57
C LEU A 520 22.14 -11.64 1.28
N TYR A 521 22.66 -12.81 0.91
CA TYR A 521 23.94 -13.29 1.42
C TYR A 521 25.09 -12.39 0.92
N PRO A 522 26.09 -12.06 1.76
CA PRO A 522 26.31 -12.56 3.13
C PRO A 522 25.67 -11.69 4.22
N PHE A 523 24.98 -10.61 3.88
CA PHE A 523 24.52 -9.62 4.87
C PHE A 523 23.34 -10.10 5.71
N VAL A 524 22.51 -10.97 5.15
CA VAL A 524 21.45 -11.68 5.84
C VAL A 524 21.68 -13.17 5.66
N ILE A 525 21.80 -13.89 6.79
CA ILE A 525 22.05 -15.33 6.79
C ILE A 525 21.01 -16.06 7.64
N ASP A 526 20.77 -17.33 7.31
CA ASP A 526 20.02 -18.25 8.15
C ASP A 526 20.98 -19.32 8.65
N MET A 527 21.30 -19.26 9.95
CA MET A 527 22.25 -20.19 10.56
C MET A 527 21.80 -21.64 10.37
N ASN A 528 20.50 -21.92 10.52
CA ASN A 528 19.99 -23.28 10.41
C ASN A 528 20.06 -23.81 8.98
N ALA A 529 19.96 -22.94 7.97
CA ALA A 529 20.20 -23.39 6.60
C ALA A 529 21.67 -23.69 6.33
N LEU A 530 22.59 -22.89 6.87
CA LEU A 530 24.04 -23.14 6.74
C LEU A 530 24.44 -24.49 7.34
N ILE A 531 23.86 -24.88 8.48
CA ILE A 531 24.14 -26.17 9.14
C ILE A 531 23.16 -27.29 8.75
N SER A 532 22.29 -27.07 7.75
CA SER A 532 21.27 -28.04 7.30
C SER A 532 20.27 -28.51 8.36
N GLU A 533 20.03 -27.70 9.39
CA GLU A 533 19.06 -27.95 10.45
C GLU A 533 17.62 -27.55 10.05
N LYS A 534 16.64 -28.01 10.84
CA LYS A 534 15.23 -27.61 10.67
C LYS A 534 14.99 -26.20 11.19
N LEU A 535 13.83 -25.62 10.82
CA LEU A 535 13.46 -24.23 11.14
C LEU A 535 14.43 -23.22 10.51
N SER A 536 14.24 -21.93 10.83
CA SER A 536 15.08 -20.82 10.39
C SER A 536 15.50 -19.97 11.57
N LYS A 537 16.77 -19.56 11.58
CA LYS A 537 17.37 -18.68 12.57
C LYS A 537 18.13 -17.57 11.85
N ILE A 538 17.45 -16.44 11.66
CA ILE A 538 17.91 -15.34 10.81
C ILE A 538 18.82 -14.37 11.56
N TYR A 539 19.92 -14.03 10.92
CA TYR A 539 20.95 -13.15 11.44
C TYR A 539 21.28 -12.04 10.45
N PHE A 540 21.51 -10.85 10.99
CA PHE A 540 21.94 -9.67 10.25
C PHE A 540 23.42 -9.41 10.53
N TYR A 541 24.18 -9.06 9.49
CA TYR A 541 25.57 -8.68 9.63
C TYR A 541 25.70 -7.48 10.59
N TYR A 542 26.67 -7.54 11.49
CA TYR A 542 26.89 -6.49 12.48
C TYR A 542 28.18 -5.72 12.25
N ASN A 543 29.33 -6.40 12.37
CA ASN A 543 30.64 -5.80 12.18
C ASN A 543 31.70 -6.85 11.82
N TYR A 544 32.87 -6.35 11.45
CA TYR A 544 34.06 -7.13 11.14
C TYR A 544 35.20 -6.69 12.05
N ASP A 545 35.76 -7.65 12.81
CA ASP A 545 36.87 -7.43 13.72
C ASP A 545 38.16 -8.02 13.14
N LYS A 546 39.15 -7.15 12.86
CA LYS A 546 40.48 -7.52 12.37
C LYS A 546 41.46 -7.82 13.52
N GLY A 547 41.16 -7.40 14.75
CA GLY A 547 42.05 -7.44 15.91
C GLY A 547 41.97 -8.72 16.76
N ALA A 548 40.96 -9.56 16.54
CA ALA A 548 40.88 -10.89 17.14
C ALA A 548 42.00 -11.82 16.61
N SER A 549 42.35 -12.86 17.38
CA SER A 549 43.39 -13.85 17.01
C SER A 549 43.17 -14.50 15.63
N ALA A 550 41.92 -14.49 15.14
CA ALA A 550 41.54 -14.65 13.75
C ALA A 550 40.52 -13.57 13.37
N ALA A 551 40.63 -13.00 12.17
CA ALA A 551 39.65 -12.07 11.63
C ALA A 551 38.23 -12.65 11.71
N THR A 552 37.25 -11.91 12.23
CA THR A 552 35.92 -12.46 12.57
C THR A 552 34.80 -11.53 12.09
N CYS A 553 33.77 -12.12 11.49
CA CYS A 553 32.50 -11.45 11.17
C CYS A 553 31.48 -11.73 12.27
N THR A 554 30.89 -10.69 12.83
CA THR A 554 29.82 -10.80 13.83
C THR A 554 28.46 -10.58 13.16
N TYR A 555 27.49 -11.38 13.57
CA TYR A 555 26.09 -11.27 13.17
C TYR A 555 25.18 -11.23 14.39
N ASN A 556 24.13 -10.41 14.32
CA ASN A 556 23.13 -10.30 15.38
C ASN A 556 21.89 -11.11 15.02
N PHE A 557 21.39 -11.88 15.98
CA PHE A 557 20.13 -12.60 15.83
C PHE A 557 18.98 -11.61 15.75
N ILE A 558 18.16 -11.71 14.70
CA ILE A 558 17.16 -10.68 14.43
C ILE A 558 16.11 -10.53 15.53
N LYS A 559 15.78 -11.62 16.23
CA LYS A 559 14.82 -11.54 17.33
C LYS A 559 15.39 -10.67 18.44
N ASN A 560 16.66 -10.83 18.80
CA ASN A 560 17.28 -10.17 19.94
C ASN A 560 18.60 -9.50 19.53
N ILE A 561 18.51 -8.42 18.74
CA ILE A 561 19.69 -7.76 18.17
C ILE A 561 20.67 -7.19 19.21
N ASN A 562 20.23 -7.02 20.46
CA ASN A 562 21.03 -6.44 21.53
C ASN A 562 21.64 -7.48 22.47
N GLU A 563 21.21 -8.74 22.42
CA GLU A 563 21.66 -9.78 23.35
C GLU A 563 23.00 -10.38 22.88
N LYS A 564 24.09 -10.07 23.60
CA LYS A 564 25.44 -10.56 23.27
C LYS A 564 25.51 -12.09 23.13
N LYS A 565 24.79 -12.83 23.98
CA LYS A 565 24.74 -14.30 23.95
C LYS A 565 24.10 -14.88 22.68
N ASP A 566 23.26 -14.08 22.01
CA ASP A 566 22.55 -14.51 20.81
C ASP A 566 23.31 -14.14 19.54
N ARG A 567 24.48 -13.50 19.66
CA ARG A 567 25.34 -13.18 18.52
C ARG A 567 26.02 -14.41 17.97
N LEU A 568 26.23 -14.38 16.66
CA LEU A 568 26.99 -15.39 15.94
C LEU A 568 28.31 -14.76 15.48
N GLN A 569 29.42 -15.39 15.85
CA GLN A 569 30.74 -15.02 15.40
C GLN A 569 31.23 -16.09 14.43
N ILE A 570 31.56 -15.66 13.22
CA ILE A 570 32.04 -16.55 12.17
C ILE A 570 33.44 -16.10 11.79
N PRO A 571 34.45 -16.99 11.85
CA PRO A 571 35.78 -16.69 11.33
C PRO A 571 35.69 -16.21 9.88
N ALA A 572 36.36 -15.10 9.55
CA ALA A 572 36.46 -14.55 8.22
C ALA A 572 37.43 -15.41 7.37
N LEU A 573 37.03 -16.65 7.10
CA LEU A 573 37.81 -17.59 6.32
C LEU A 573 37.72 -17.26 4.82
N PRO A 574 38.82 -17.41 4.06
CA PRO A 574 38.89 -17.21 2.61
C PRO A 574 37.80 -17.92 1.79
N ASN A 575 37.37 -19.09 2.28
CA ASN A 575 36.43 -19.97 1.60
C ASN A 575 35.00 -19.91 2.17
N PHE A 576 34.77 -19.37 3.37
CA PHE A 576 33.42 -19.35 3.97
C PHE A 576 32.42 -18.57 3.11
N LEU A 577 32.89 -17.53 2.41
CA LEU A 577 32.11 -16.70 1.48
C LEU A 577 32.18 -17.17 0.01
N ARG A 578 33.07 -18.10 -0.33
CA ARG A 578 33.37 -18.51 -1.72
C ARG A 578 32.97 -19.94 -2.06
N THR A 579 32.99 -20.87 -1.11
CA THR A 579 32.61 -22.28 -1.39
C THR A 579 31.13 -22.48 -1.12
N LYS A 580 30.32 -22.17 -2.15
CA LYS A 580 28.85 -22.35 -2.21
C LYS A 580 28.36 -23.81 -2.01
N THR A 581 29.23 -24.81 -1.80
CA THR A 581 28.85 -26.20 -2.07
C THR A 581 28.99 -27.25 -0.98
N ASP A 582 29.84 -27.16 0.05
CA ASP A 582 30.05 -28.34 0.93
C ASP A 582 30.43 -28.03 2.39
N LEU A 583 29.75 -27.07 3.04
CA LEU A 583 29.98 -26.79 4.46
C LEU A 583 28.92 -27.45 5.34
N LYS A 584 28.99 -28.79 5.46
CA LYS A 584 28.50 -29.49 6.66
C LYS A 584 29.50 -29.22 7.78
N ILE A 585 29.48 -28.02 8.36
CA ILE A 585 30.32 -27.70 9.52
C ILE A 585 29.56 -28.19 10.76
N SER A 586 30.15 -29.11 11.51
CA SER A 586 29.63 -29.54 12.81
C SER A 586 29.80 -28.41 13.85
N GLN A 587 28.96 -28.42 14.89
CA GLN A 587 29.01 -27.40 15.95
C GLN A 587 30.37 -27.37 16.68
N GLU A 588 31.08 -28.51 16.75
CA GLU A 588 32.44 -28.62 17.33
C GLU A 588 33.54 -28.05 16.40
N GLU A 589 33.38 -28.12 15.08
CA GLU A 589 34.34 -27.56 14.10
C GLU A 589 34.34 -26.03 14.07
N LEU A 590 33.24 -25.38 14.51
CA LEU A 590 33.19 -23.94 14.74
C LEU A 590 34.05 -23.49 15.94
N GLU A 591 34.36 -24.40 16.88
CA GLU A 591 35.04 -24.08 18.13
C GLU A 591 36.56 -24.35 18.09
N THR A 592 37.06 -25.11 17.11
CA THR A 592 38.48 -25.53 17.06
C THR A 592 39.08 -25.52 15.65
N ILE A 593 39.56 -24.36 15.18
CA ILE A 593 40.48 -24.31 14.03
C ILE A 593 41.64 -23.33 14.34
N GLY A 594 42.83 -23.92 14.50
CA GLY A 594 44.10 -23.26 14.79
C GLY A 594 44.87 -22.76 13.55
N PRO A 595 46.09 -22.24 13.75
CA PRO A 595 46.66 -21.22 12.89
C PRO A 595 47.66 -21.78 11.87
N GLU A 596 47.18 -22.27 10.73
CA GLU A 596 47.95 -22.28 9.49
C GLU A 596 46.98 -22.01 8.33
N ILE A 597 47.44 -21.24 7.33
CA ILE A 597 46.73 -20.79 6.11
C ILE A 597 46.15 -19.36 6.24
N LEU A 598 47.04 -18.38 6.05
CA LEU A 598 46.77 -16.95 5.96
C LEU A 598 46.92 -16.47 4.50
N GLU A 599 45.79 -16.23 3.84
CA GLU A 599 45.63 -15.13 2.87
C GLU A 599 44.14 -15.00 2.50
N SER A 600 43.66 -13.75 2.35
CA SER A 600 42.32 -13.35 1.87
C SER A 600 41.23 -12.91 2.88
N VAL A 601 41.62 -12.10 3.86
CA VAL A 601 40.77 -10.97 4.32
C VAL A 601 40.87 -9.79 3.35
N GLU A 602 42.02 -9.65 2.68
CA GLU A 602 42.24 -8.63 1.67
C GLU A 602 41.31 -8.81 0.46
N VAL A 603 40.78 -9.99 0.15
CA VAL A 603 39.85 -10.14 -1.00
C VAL A 603 38.46 -9.62 -0.68
N PHE A 604 37.92 -9.81 0.53
CA PHE A 604 36.60 -9.24 0.90
C PHE A 604 36.66 -7.71 0.96
N ILE A 605 37.75 -7.15 1.51
CA ILE A 605 37.94 -5.69 1.60
C ILE A 605 38.46 -5.09 0.29
N SER A 606 39.33 -5.75 -0.47
CA SER A 606 39.85 -5.31 -1.78
C SER A 606 38.78 -5.37 -2.86
N TYR A 607 37.83 -6.30 -2.79
CA TYR A 607 36.73 -6.38 -3.75
C TYR A 607 35.69 -5.28 -3.54
N PHE A 608 35.45 -4.86 -2.28
CA PHE A 608 34.69 -3.64 -1.97
C PHE A 608 35.52 -2.36 -2.12
N LYS A 609 36.85 -2.48 -2.29
CA LYS A 609 37.78 -1.38 -2.52
C LYS A 609 38.20 -1.23 -3.99
N SER A 610 38.09 -2.20 -4.88
CA SER A 610 38.09 -1.95 -6.34
C SER A 610 36.71 -1.46 -6.75
#